data_AF-A0A2V7I5C6-F1
#
_entry.id   AF-A0A2V7I5C6-F1
#
_cell.length_a   1.000
_cell.length_b   1.000
_cell.length_c   1.000
_cell.angle_alpha   90.00
_cell.angle_beta   90.00
_cell.angle_gamma   90.00
#
_symmetry.space_group_name_H-M   'P 1'
#
loop_
_entity.id
_entity.type
_entity.pdbx_description
1 polymer ?
#
loop_
_entity_poly.entity_id
_entity_poly.type
_entity_poly.pdbx_seq_one_letter_code
_entity_poly.pdbx_strand_id
1 'polypeptide(L)'
;MGHPVSVMRAVLRVEVNEPIDVATANLEAVPVRLGSLAQWQDGVLGYFVNDDYTRLYCSDAAAAGLARPVGQNLGFLQQANLVPPYYGAFSADLPPGVSKGSTPVSHPYVDLSGTMHVHPNQDVRLTLLVEPLGQVHATTGLTPRKDIGMRREWVHDGLAKLAPTFRFGPVLIDPKSIRMPIAHEIPGSWSWDHRQDVNTWAEDPVTHAGQEAILSPDPLMGSEGWLRLSPPEEKPKP
;
A
#
# COMPACT_ATOMS: atom_id res chain seq x y z
N MET A 1 -3.61 3.38 -10.26
CA MET A 1 -4.37 2.41 -9.46
C MET A 1 -3.73 2.38 -8.09
N GLY A 2 -4.50 2.46 -7.00
CA GLY A 2 -3.94 2.41 -5.65
C GLY A 2 -3.27 1.07 -5.36
N HIS A 3 -2.36 1.04 -4.38
CA HIS A 3 -1.77 -0.19 -3.85
C HIS A 3 -2.50 -0.55 -2.55
N PRO A 4 -3.52 -1.42 -2.59
CA PRO A 4 -4.21 -1.84 -1.38
C PRO A 4 -3.23 -2.54 -0.43
N VAL A 5 -3.49 -2.44 0.88
CA VAL A 5 -2.69 -3.12 1.91
C VAL A 5 -3.62 -4.02 2.70
N SER A 6 -3.24 -5.29 2.83
CA SER A 6 -3.89 -6.25 3.72
C SER A 6 -3.22 -6.25 5.09
N VAL A 7 -4.04 -6.29 6.14
CA VAL A 7 -3.57 -6.53 7.51
C VAL A 7 -3.82 -8.00 7.84
N MET A 8 -2.77 -8.74 8.15
CA MET A 8 -2.85 -10.18 8.46
C MET A 8 -2.39 -10.48 9.87
N ARG A 9 -3.02 -11.49 10.48
CA ARG A 9 -2.59 -12.07 11.76
C ARG A 9 -1.92 -13.41 11.49
N ALA A 10 -0.75 -13.62 12.08
CA ALA A 10 0.01 -14.85 11.95
C ALA A 10 0.66 -15.24 13.28
N VAL A 11 1.04 -16.52 13.39
CA VAL A 11 1.88 -17.03 14.47
C VAL A 11 3.13 -17.62 13.83
N LEU A 12 4.29 -17.19 14.34
CA LEU A 12 5.59 -17.70 13.95
C LEU A 12 6.13 -18.58 15.08
N ARG A 13 6.63 -19.76 14.71
CA ARG A 13 7.31 -20.69 15.61
C ARG A 13 8.49 -21.33 14.87
N VAL A 14 9.64 -21.40 15.53
CA VAL A 14 10.80 -22.17 15.09
C VAL A 14 10.80 -23.48 15.90
N GLU A 15 10.62 -24.61 15.24
CA GLU A 15 10.53 -25.92 15.89
C GLU A 15 11.85 -26.69 15.79
N VAL A 16 12.22 -27.37 16.87
CA VAL A 16 13.38 -28.28 16.92
C VAL A 16 12.85 -29.70 17.11
N ASN A 17 13.03 -30.54 16.10
CA ASN A 17 12.55 -31.93 16.07
C ASN A 17 13.69 -32.91 16.39
N GLU A 18 14.26 -32.83 17.59
CA GLU A 18 15.24 -33.80 18.11
C GLU A 18 14.99 -34.01 19.61
N PRO A 19 15.46 -35.13 20.23
CA PRO A 19 15.30 -35.38 21.66
C PRO A 19 16.29 -34.52 22.48
N ILE A 20 16.26 -33.21 22.25
CA ILE A 20 17.02 -32.21 22.99
C ILE A 20 16.09 -31.69 24.08
N ASP A 21 16.61 -31.59 25.31
CA ASP A 21 15.88 -30.95 26.40
C ASP A 21 15.52 -29.50 26.03
N VAL A 22 14.27 -29.10 26.26
CA VAL A 22 13.72 -27.79 25.87
C VAL A 22 14.51 -26.65 26.53
N ALA A 23 15.01 -26.88 27.75
CA ALA A 23 15.87 -25.91 28.44
C ALA A 23 17.23 -25.73 27.75
N THR A 24 17.73 -26.75 27.05
CA THR A 24 18.98 -26.69 26.28
C THR A 24 18.75 -26.06 24.90
N ALA A 25 17.62 -26.36 24.25
CA ALA A 25 17.27 -25.77 22.95
C ALA A 25 16.98 -24.26 23.01
N ASN A 26 16.51 -23.76 24.16
CA ASN A 26 16.12 -22.37 24.34
C ASN A 26 17.22 -21.45 24.88
N LEU A 27 18.46 -21.92 24.94
CA LEU A 27 19.60 -21.14 25.42
C LEU A 27 19.87 -19.88 24.57
N GLU A 28 19.65 -19.97 23.26
CA GLU A 28 19.92 -18.89 22.32
C GLU A 28 18.70 -18.57 21.46
N ALA A 29 18.50 -17.28 21.18
CA ALA A 29 17.44 -16.82 20.29
C ALA A 29 17.90 -16.83 18.83
N VAL A 30 17.05 -17.33 17.95
CA VAL A 30 17.33 -17.40 16.52
C VAL A 30 16.85 -16.08 15.86
N PRO A 31 17.69 -15.42 15.05
CA PRO A 31 17.25 -14.27 14.28
C PRO A 31 16.32 -14.73 13.16
N VAL A 32 15.15 -14.10 13.06
CA VAL A 32 14.18 -14.33 11.99
C VAL A 32 13.89 -13.01 11.29
N ARG A 33 13.98 -13.03 9.96
CA ARG A 33 13.56 -11.93 9.09
C ARG A 33 12.32 -12.31 8.32
N LEU A 34 11.38 -11.37 8.23
CA LEU A 34 10.19 -11.48 7.40
C LEU A 34 10.29 -10.46 6.28
N GLY A 35 10.16 -10.93 5.05
CA GLY A 35 10.29 -10.08 3.88
C GLY A 35 11.70 -10.08 3.28
N SER A 36 11.78 -9.78 1.98
CA SER A 36 13.03 -9.39 1.32
C SER A 36 12.74 -8.64 0.02
N LEU A 37 13.28 -7.43 -0.14
CA LEU A 37 13.10 -6.65 -1.38
C LEU A 37 13.73 -7.33 -2.61
N ALA A 38 14.72 -8.20 -2.41
CA ALA A 38 15.32 -8.97 -3.50
C ALA A 38 14.37 -10.05 -4.07
N GLN A 39 13.25 -10.32 -3.39
CA GLN A 39 12.26 -11.31 -3.81
C GLN A 39 11.04 -10.60 -4.39
N TRP A 40 10.84 -10.79 -5.69
CA TRP A 40 9.76 -10.12 -6.42
C TRP A 40 8.35 -10.53 -5.98
N GLN A 41 8.20 -11.70 -5.35
CA GLN A 41 6.92 -12.20 -4.83
C GLN A 41 6.65 -11.78 -3.39
N ASP A 42 7.61 -11.13 -2.73
CA ASP A 42 7.46 -10.75 -1.34
C ASP A 42 6.62 -9.48 -1.20
N GLY A 43 5.47 -9.62 -0.57
CA GLY A 43 4.52 -8.53 -0.36
C GLY A 43 4.67 -7.82 0.98
N VAL A 44 5.59 -8.22 1.86
CA VAL A 44 5.65 -7.67 3.22
C VAL A 44 6.17 -6.24 3.20
N LEU A 45 5.35 -5.31 3.67
CA LEU A 45 5.72 -3.91 3.87
C LEU A 45 6.35 -3.70 5.25
N GLY A 46 5.80 -4.38 6.26
CA GLY A 46 6.30 -4.34 7.63
C GLY A 46 5.44 -5.17 8.57
N TYR A 47 5.85 -5.29 9.83
CA TYR A 47 5.15 -6.11 10.81
C TYR A 47 5.29 -5.59 12.24
N PHE A 48 4.34 -5.98 13.08
CA PHE A 48 4.36 -5.79 14.52
C PHE A 48 4.50 -7.13 15.23
N VAL A 49 5.18 -7.12 16.37
CA VAL A 49 5.51 -8.33 17.14
C VAL A 49 4.74 -8.31 18.46
N ASN A 50 4.11 -9.42 18.82
CA ASN A 50 3.41 -9.64 20.08
C ASN A 50 2.36 -8.58 20.44
N ASP A 51 1.64 -8.08 19.43
CA ASP A 51 0.63 -7.02 19.60
C ASP A 51 1.20 -5.70 20.16
N ASP A 52 2.51 -5.50 20.10
CA ASP A 52 3.16 -4.22 20.36
C ASP A 52 3.12 -3.35 19.10
N TYR A 53 2.16 -2.41 19.10
CA TYR A 53 1.98 -1.45 18.00
C TYR A 53 2.82 -0.19 18.17
N THR A 54 3.72 -0.12 19.15
CA THR A 54 4.60 1.05 19.35
C THR A 54 5.86 1.00 18.47
N ARG A 55 6.12 -0.15 17.84
CA ARG A 55 7.31 -0.38 17.01
C ARG A 55 6.95 -1.20 15.76
N LEU A 56 7.05 -0.56 14.60
CA LEU A 56 6.93 -1.18 13.29
C LEU A 56 8.28 -1.70 12.82
N TYR A 57 8.39 -3.00 12.57
CA TYR A 57 9.54 -3.60 11.91
C TYR A 57 9.37 -3.50 10.40
N CYS A 58 10.26 -2.77 9.74
CA CYS A 58 10.30 -2.73 8.27
C CYS A 58 10.84 -4.05 7.74
N SER A 59 10.26 -4.57 6.65
CA SER A 59 10.75 -5.79 6.00
C SER A 59 12.18 -5.67 5.49
N ASP A 60 12.60 -4.45 5.12
CA ASP A 60 13.94 -4.16 4.64
C ASP A 60 14.42 -2.77 5.10
N ALA A 61 15.68 -2.71 5.54
CA ALA A 61 16.32 -1.46 5.96
C ALA A 61 16.38 -0.41 4.83
N ALA A 62 16.45 -0.87 3.58
CA ALA A 62 16.49 0.00 2.42
C ALA A 62 15.18 0.78 2.26
N ALA A 63 14.03 0.25 2.71
CA ALA A 63 12.75 0.94 2.60
C ALA A 63 12.77 2.31 3.29
N ALA A 64 13.38 2.40 4.48
CA ALA A 64 13.52 3.66 5.21
C ALA A 64 14.66 4.55 4.70
N GLY A 65 15.73 3.93 4.17
CA GLY A 65 16.84 4.66 3.55
C GLY A 65 16.44 5.32 2.22
N LEU A 66 15.47 4.74 1.51
CA LEU A 66 14.96 5.21 0.22
C LEU A 66 13.63 5.98 0.36
N ALA A 67 13.07 6.05 1.57
CA ALA A 67 11.86 6.79 1.83
C ALA A 67 12.01 8.26 1.42
N ARG A 68 10.90 8.87 0.99
CA ARG A 68 10.83 10.27 0.60
C ARG A 68 9.82 11.00 1.46
N PRO A 69 10.06 12.29 1.76
CA PRO A 69 9.08 13.11 2.44
C PRO A 69 7.81 13.18 1.58
N VAL A 70 6.68 12.82 2.19
CA VAL A 70 5.33 12.91 1.61
C VAL A 70 4.48 13.82 2.50
N GLY A 71 3.62 14.65 1.91
CA GLY A 71 2.83 15.63 2.66
C GLY A 71 2.14 16.67 1.77
N GLN A 72 1.57 17.71 2.38
CA GLN A 72 1.00 18.82 1.61
C GLN A 72 2.11 19.51 0.80
N ASN A 73 1.91 19.63 -0.51
CA ASN A 73 2.91 20.11 -1.47
C ASN A 73 4.23 19.31 -1.49
N LEU A 74 4.24 18.10 -0.91
CA LEU A 74 5.41 17.22 -0.83
C LEU A 74 5.02 15.83 -1.36
N GLY A 75 5.79 15.30 -2.31
CA GLY A 75 5.56 13.99 -2.90
C GLY A 75 4.94 14.04 -4.30
N PHE A 76 4.31 12.95 -4.70
CA PHE A 76 3.94 12.67 -6.09
C PHE A 76 2.47 12.95 -6.35
N LEU A 77 2.18 13.87 -7.28
CA LEU A 77 0.84 14.01 -7.87
C LEU A 77 0.64 13.08 -9.08
N GLN A 78 1.74 12.53 -9.62
CA GLN A 78 1.78 11.61 -10.75
C GLN A 78 3.09 10.80 -10.71
N GLN A 79 3.26 9.83 -11.63
CA GLN A 79 4.48 9.03 -11.70
C GLN A 79 5.73 9.92 -11.86
N ALA A 80 6.78 9.64 -11.07
CA ALA A 80 7.99 10.46 -10.99
C ALA A 80 8.67 10.65 -12.36
N ASN A 81 8.69 9.61 -13.19
CA ASN A 81 9.25 9.60 -14.55
C ASN A 81 8.55 10.57 -15.52
N LEU A 82 7.32 11.02 -15.22
CA LEU A 82 6.59 12.00 -16.01
C LEU A 82 6.94 13.46 -15.64
N VAL A 83 7.85 13.66 -14.68
CA VAL A 83 8.35 14.98 -14.29
C VAL A 83 9.87 15.01 -14.50
N PRO A 84 10.37 15.21 -15.75
CA PRO A 84 11.78 15.00 -16.08
C PRO A 84 12.80 15.76 -15.21
N PRO A 85 12.60 17.04 -14.84
CA PRO A 85 13.52 17.75 -13.94
C PRO A 85 13.61 17.09 -12.56
N TYR A 86 12.48 16.60 -12.06
CA TYR A 86 12.41 15.90 -10.78
C TYR A 86 12.98 14.49 -10.89
N TYR A 87 12.62 13.72 -11.92
CA TYR A 87 13.14 12.38 -12.16
C TYR A 87 14.67 12.38 -12.29
N GLY A 88 15.24 13.37 -12.99
CA GLY A 88 16.68 13.54 -13.11
C GLY A 88 17.38 13.84 -11.78
N ALA A 89 16.67 14.46 -10.83
CA ALA A 89 17.16 14.72 -9.47
C ALA A 89 16.69 13.69 -8.43
N PHE A 90 15.92 12.66 -8.83
CA PHE A 90 15.33 11.70 -7.90
C PHE A 90 16.38 10.89 -7.15
N SER A 91 17.51 10.60 -7.82
CA SER A 91 18.69 9.96 -7.24
C SER A 91 19.65 10.95 -6.58
N ALA A 92 19.40 12.26 -6.60
CA ALA A 92 20.29 13.23 -5.96
C ALA A 92 20.38 13.04 -4.44
N ASP A 93 19.30 12.52 -3.83
CA ASP A 93 19.29 12.13 -2.43
C ASP A 93 20.10 10.84 -2.16
N LEU A 94 20.45 10.07 -3.20
CA LEU A 94 21.24 8.83 -3.16
C LEU A 94 22.57 8.99 -3.91
N PRO A 95 23.57 9.66 -3.30
CA PRO A 95 24.90 9.78 -3.87
C PRO A 95 25.47 8.41 -4.34
N PRO A 96 26.35 8.38 -5.35
CA PRO A 96 27.02 7.15 -5.73
C PRO A 96 27.77 6.53 -4.53
N GLY A 97 27.52 5.24 -4.26
CA GLY A 97 28.23 4.49 -3.23
C GLY A 97 27.67 4.59 -1.81
N VAL A 98 26.51 5.22 -1.59
CA VAL A 98 25.83 5.19 -0.28
C VAL A 98 24.68 4.18 -0.25
N SER A 99 24.44 3.58 0.92
CA SER A 99 23.36 2.61 1.16
C SER A 99 22.07 3.22 1.72
N LYS A 100 22.06 4.54 1.94
CA LYS A 100 20.92 5.32 2.47
C LYS A 100 20.90 6.70 1.84
N GLY A 101 19.70 7.24 1.64
CA GLY A 101 19.51 8.61 1.18
C GLY A 101 19.92 9.65 2.23
N SER A 102 19.94 10.92 1.84
CA SER A 102 20.27 12.05 2.74
C SER A 102 19.13 12.40 3.69
N THR A 103 17.89 11.95 3.39
CA THR A 103 16.73 12.09 4.30
C THR A 103 16.11 10.74 4.68
N PRO A 104 16.81 9.87 5.44
CA PRO A 104 16.26 8.59 5.86
C PRO A 104 15.19 8.76 6.94
N VAL A 105 14.26 7.81 7.04
CA VAL A 105 13.31 7.75 8.18
C VAL A 105 14.06 7.32 9.44
N SER A 106 14.15 8.22 10.42
CA SER A 106 14.92 8.05 11.67
C SER A 106 14.05 8.05 12.94
N HIS A 107 12.77 7.69 12.81
CA HIS A 107 11.82 7.77 13.92
C HIS A 107 11.86 6.52 14.83
N PRO A 108 11.81 6.65 16.18
CA PRO A 108 11.87 5.51 17.11
C PRO A 108 10.80 4.44 16.91
N TYR A 109 9.67 4.83 16.33
CA TYR A 109 8.58 3.92 15.94
C TYR A 109 8.99 2.90 14.88
N VAL A 110 10.04 3.17 14.09
CA VAL A 110 10.40 2.34 12.93
C VAL A 110 11.71 1.61 13.21
N ASP A 111 11.65 0.29 13.24
CA ASP A 111 12.81 -0.59 13.32
C ASP A 111 13.29 -0.99 11.93
N LEU A 112 14.52 -0.59 11.61
CA LEU A 112 15.13 -0.82 10.29
C LEU A 112 15.90 -2.12 10.19
N SER A 113 16.11 -2.84 11.30
CA SER A 113 16.83 -4.11 11.27
C SER A 113 16.02 -5.18 10.53
N GLY A 114 14.69 -5.06 10.55
CA GLY A 114 13.75 -6.05 10.01
C GLY A 114 13.93 -7.45 10.61
N THR A 115 14.63 -7.55 11.74
CA THR A 115 15.03 -8.81 12.36
C THR A 115 14.39 -8.91 13.74
N MET A 116 13.68 -10.00 14.00
CA MET A 116 13.20 -10.37 15.33
C MET A 116 14.02 -11.54 15.86
N HIS A 117 14.11 -11.67 17.18
CA HIS A 117 14.77 -12.79 17.83
C HIS A 117 13.70 -13.70 18.43
N VAL A 118 13.73 -14.99 18.08
CA VAL A 118 12.73 -15.99 18.47
C VAL A 118 13.42 -17.15 19.16
N HIS A 119 13.00 -17.49 20.38
CA HIS A 119 13.46 -18.72 21.01
C HIS A 119 12.78 -19.92 20.34
N PRO A 120 13.49 -21.05 20.15
CA PRO A 120 12.86 -22.27 19.69
C PRO A 120 11.63 -22.65 20.53
N ASN A 121 10.63 -23.25 19.88
CA ASN A 121 9.35 -23.64 20.48
C ASN A 121 8.54 -22.51 21.13
N GLN A 122 8.91 -21.24 20.92
CA GLN A 122 8.12 -20.09 21.33
C GLN A 122 7.15 -19.68 20.21
N ASP A 123 5.89 -19.45 20.57
CA ASP A 123 4.91 -18.82 19.69
C ASP A 123 5.08 -17.30 19.74
N VAL A 124 5.30 -16.69 18.57
CA VAL A 124 5.37 -15.24 18.39
C VAL A 124 4.19 -14.79 17.56
N ARG A 125 3.35 -13.90 18.12
CA ARG A 125 2.20 -13.35 17.40
C ARG A 125 2.65 -12.20 16.50
N LEU A 126 2.12 -12.17 15.29
CA LEU A 126 2.49 -11.18 14.29
C LEU A 126 1.25 -10.49 13.72
N THR A 127 1.35 -9.17 13.56
CA THR A 127 0.45 -8.39 12.70
C THR A 127 1.26 -7.90 11.51
N LEU A 128 0.94 -8.40 10.31
CA LEU A 128 1.69 -8.13 9.08
C LEU A 128 0.92 -7.11 8.23
N LEU A 129 1.66 -6.15 7.68
CA LEU A 129 1.20 -5.25 6.62
C LEU A 129 1.74 -5.79 5.30
N VAL A 130 0.87 -6.25 4.41
CA VAL A 130 1.27 -7.02 3.23
C VAL A 130 0.46 -6.60 2.01
N GLU A 131 1.10 -6.55 0.85
CA GLU A 131 0.41 -6.43 -0.43
C GLU A 131 -0.54 -7.64 -0.64
N PRO A 132 -1.83 -7.41 -0.95
CA PRO A 132 -2.76 -8.49 -1.21
C PRO A 132 -2.27 -9.43 -2.31
N LEU A 133 -2.45 -10.74 -2.12
CA LEU A 133 -1.97 -11.80 -3.02
C LEU A 133 -0.44 -11.96 -3.10
N GLY A 134 0.32 -11.16 -2.36
CA GLY A 134 1.76 -11.35 -2.16
C GLY A 134 2.06 -12.55 -1.26
N GLN A 135 3.31 -13.00 -1.30
CA GLN A 135 3.85 -14.02 -0.40
C GLN A 135 4.64 -13.36 0.75
N VAL A 136 4.74 -14.07 1.86
CA VAL A 136 5.55 -13.70 3.02
C VAL A 136 6.67 -14.71 3.18
N HIS A 137 7.92 -14.27 3.05
CA HIS A 137 9.08 -15.13 3.25
C HIS A 137 9.68 -14.98 4.64
N ALA A 138 9.92 -16.09 5.32
CA ALA A 138 10.63 -16.16 6.58
C ALA A 138 12.03 -16.76 6.39
N THR A 139 13.06 -16.03 6.85
CA THR A 139 14.47 -16.44 6.76
C THR A 139 15.11 -16.44 8.15
N THR A 140 15.70 -17.57 8.55
CA THR A 140 16.34 -17.73 9.87
C THR A 140 17.87 -17.86 9.80
N GLY A 141 18.40 -18.12 8.60
CA GLY A 141 19.82 -18.46 8.39
C GLY A 141 20.20 -19.88 8.82
N LEU A 142 19.31 -20.61 9.53
CA LEU A 142 19.54 -21.98 9.99
C LEU A 142 18.75 -23.01 9.16
N THR A 143 17.52 -22.65 8.76
CA THR A 143 16.62 -23.52 8.00
C THR A 143 16.44 -22.99 6.59
N PRO A 144 16.04 -23.84 5.62
CA PRO A 144 15.54 -23.37 4.35
C PRO A 144 14.47 -22.29 4.56
N ARG A 145 14.49 -21.28 3.69
CA ARG A 145 13.49 -20.21 3.69
C ARG A 145 12.10 -20.81 3.48
N LYS A 146 11.14 -20.34 4.26
CA LYS A 146 9.73 -20.74 4.17
C LYS A 146 8.90 -19.58 3.64
N ASP A 147 7.96 -19.84 2.74
CA ASP A 147 7.01 -18.86 2.25
C ASP A 147 5.56 -19.23 2.61
N ILE A 148 4.72 -18.21 2.79
CA ILE A 148 3.27 -18.35 2.96
C ILE A 148 2.60 -17.32 2.06
N GLY A 149 1.78 -17.79 1.12
CA GLY A 149 0.93 -16.94 0.28
C GLY A 149 -0.44 -16.68 0.90
N MET A 150 -1.02 -15.53 0.59
CA MET A 150 -2.44 -15.27 0.88
C MET A 150 -3.33 -16.13 -0.01
N ARG A 151 -4.43 -16.62 0.57
CA ARG A 151 -5.51 -17.22 -0.22
C ARG A 151 -6.43 -16.14 -0.76
N ARG A 152 -6.96 -16.37 -1.97
CA ARG A 152 -7.90 -15.44 -2.60
C ARG A 152 -9.12 -15.21 -1.70
N GLU A 153 -9.63 -16.27 -1.07
CA GLU A 153 -10.79 -16.20 -0.17
C GLU A 153 -10.60 -15.21 1.00
N TRP A 154 -9.37 -14.91 1.41
CA TRP A 154 -9.10 -14.02 2.55
C TRP A 154 -9.20 -12.54 2.19
N VAL A 155 -8.93 -12.20 0.92
CA VAL A 155 -8.81 -10.80 0.48
C VAL A 155 -9.87 -10.40 -0.55
N HIS A 156 -10.52 -11.38 -1.20
CA HIS A 156 -11.42 -11.13 -2.32
C HIS A 156 -12.56 -10.17 -1.98
N ASP A 157 -13.31 -10.43 -0.91
CA ASP A 157 -14.48 -9.62 -0.54
C ASP A 157 -14.09 -8.19 -0.14
N GLY A 158 -12.90 -8.02 0.44
CA GLY A 158 -12.36 -6.69 0.76
C GLY A 158 -11.95 -5.94 -0.50
N LEU A 159 -11.22 -6.60 -1.41
CA LEU A 159 -10.79 -6.01 -2.68
C LEU A 159 -11.95 -5.67 -3.60
N ALA A 160 -13.01 -6.50 -3.62
CA ALA A 160 -14.20 -6.29 -4.44
C ALA A 160 -14.99 -5.02 -4.05
N LYS A 161 -14.80 -4.53 -2.82
CA LYS A 161 -15.45 -3.32 -2.30
C LYS A 161 -14.65 -2.03 -2.53
N LEU A 162 -13.42 -2.13 -3.06
CA LEU A 162 -12.60 -0.96 -3.28
C LEU A 162 -13.14 -0.13 -4.46
N ALA A 163 -13.38 1.15 -4.22
CA ALA A 163 -13.78 2.12 -5.22
C ALA A 163 -12.59 3.04 -5.58
N PRO A 164 -11.84 2.76 -6.66
CA PRO A 164 -10.69 3.59 -7.02
C PRO A 164 -11.12 5.01 -7.40
N THR A 165 -10.38 6.00 -6.89
CA THR A 165 -10.56 7.42 -7.19
C THR A 165 -9.40 7.94 -8.03
N PHE A 166 -9.70 8.67 -9.10
CA PHE A 166 -8.72 9.27 -10.00
C PHE A 166 -8.80 10.79 -9.88
N ARG A 167 -7.71 11.44 -9.47
CA ARG A 167 -7.69 12.90 -9.42
C ARG A 167 -7.78 13.45 -10.85
N PHE A 168 -8.68 14.41 -11.06
CA PHE A 168 -8.87 15.12 -12.32
C PHE A 168 -8.98 16.61 -12.01
N GLY A 169 -8.24 17.48 -12.71
CA GLY A 169 -8.40 18.94 -12.53
C GLY A 169 -7.19 19.80 -12.90
N PRO A 170 -7.38 21.13 -13.04
CA PRO A 170 -8.67 21.84 -13.02
C PRO A 170 -9.46 21.60 -14.33
N VAL A 171 -10.76 21.35 -14.21
CA VAL A 171 -11.68 21.17 -15.35
C VAL A 171 -12.81 22.18 -15.32
N LEU A 172 -13.29 22.56 -16.51
CA LEU A 172 -14.50 23.36 -16.65
C LEU A 172 -15.70 22.43 -16.74
N ILE A 173 -16.64 22.56 -15.81
CA ILE A 173 -17.84 21.73 -15.74
C ILE A 173 -19.09 22.60 -15.73
N ASP A 174 -20.18 22.05 -16.25
CA ASP A 174 -21.52 22.59 -16.02
C ASP A 174 -22.02 22.05 -14.68
N PRO A 175 -22.33 22.92 -13.69
CA PRO A 175 -22.76 22.48 -12.36
C PRO A 175 -24.10 21.74 -12.36
N LYS A 176 -24.92 21.86 -13.40
CA LYS A 176 -26.19 21.09 -13.52
C LYS A 176 -26.01 19.75 -14.21
N SER A 177 -24.94 19.57 -14.99
CA SER A 177 -24.70 18.37 -15.79
C SER A 177 -23.20 18.11 -15.91
N ILE A 178 -22.65 17.37 -14.95
CA ILE A 178 -21.23 17.00 -14.97
C ILE A 178 -21.01 15.95 -16.06
N ARG A 179 -20.24 16.33 -17.08
CA ARG A 179 -19.85 15.49 -18.21
C ARG A 179 -18.35 15.23 -18.16
N MET A 180 -17.96 13.96 -18.14
CA MET A 180 -16.55 13.57 -18.09
C MET A 180 -16.23 12.49 -19.12
N PRO A 181 -14.97 12.43 -19.60
CA PRO A 181 -14.48 11.32 -20.41
C PRO A 181 -14.29 10.08 -19.52
N ILE A 182 -15.36 9.31 -19.33
CA ILE A 182 -15.36 8.09 -18.51
C ILE A 182 -15.28 6.83 -19.38
N ALA A 183 -14.64 5.77 -18.89
CA ALA A 183 -14.65 4.49 -19.58
C ALA A 183 -15.97 3.75 -19.29
N HIS A 184 -16.92 3.82 -20.21
CA HIS A 184 -18.24 3.18 -20.06
C HIS A 184 -18.17 1.64 -20.14
N GLU A 185 -17.09 1.07 -20.68
CA GLU A 185 -16.90 -0.38 -20.78
C GLU A 185 -16.52 -1.04 -19.44
N ILE A 186 -16.10 -0.25 -18.44
CA ILE A 186 -15.72 -0.77 -17.13
C ILE A 186 -16.98 -0.97 -16.28
N PRO A 187 -17.26 -2.18 -15.77
CA PRO A 187 -18.40 -2.42 -14.89
C PRO A 187 -18.32 -1.59 -13.62
N GLY A 188 -19.39 -0.87 -13.30
CA GLY A 188 -19.48 -0.01 -12.11
C GLY A 188 -20.28 1.27 -12.40
N SER A 189 -20.33 2.16 -11.41
CA SER A 189 -20.89 3.51 -11.56
C SER A 189 -19.82 4.56 -11.30
N TRP A 190 -19.85 5.63 -12.10
CA TRP A 190 -18.92 6.74 -11.98
C TRP A 190 -19.57 7.91 -11.22
N SER A 191 -18.85 8.49 -10.26
CA SER A 191 -19.24 9.72 -9.55
C SER A 191 -18.10 10.74 -9.50
N TRP A 192 -18.45 12.02 -9.31
CA TRP A 192 -17.52 13.14 -9.17
C TRP A 192 -17.50 13.61 -7.73
N ASP A 193 -16.42 13.26 -7.03
CA ASP A 193 -16.17 13.73 -5.67
C ASP A 193 -15.44 15.05 -5.72
N HIS A 194 -16.00 16.08 -5.11
CA HIS A 194 -15.37 17.39 -5.07
C HIS A 194 -15.70 18.14 -3.79
N ARG A 195 -14.92 19.19 -3.54
CA ARG A 195 -15.18 20.11 -2.44
C ARG A 195 -16.22 21.13 -2.89
N GLN A 196 -17.38 21.12 -2.26
CA GLN A 196 -18.40 22.15 -2.46
C GLN A 196 -17.99 23.45 -1.76
N ASP A 197 -17.34 23.32 -0.59
CA ASP A 197 -16.68 24.41 0.11
C ASP A 197 -15.41 23.92 0.86
N VAL A 198 -14.81 24.78 1.69
CA VAL A 198 -13.57 24.47 2.43
C VAL A 198 -13.71 23.28 3.38
N ASN A 199 -14.92 22.98 3.86
CA ASN A 199 -15.22 21.99 4.88
C ASN A 199 -16.12 20.85 4.39
N THR A 200 -16.83 21.01 3.27
CA THR A 200 -17.81 20.03 2.80
C THR A 200 -17.40 19.35 1.49
N TRP A 201 -17.74 18.07 1.41
CA TRP A 201 -17.58 17.24 0.23
C TRP A 201 -18.95 16.92 -0.36
N ALA A 202 -19.02 16.94 -1.68
CA ALA A 202 -20.18 16.52 -2.45
C ALA A 202 -19.76 15.42 -3.44
N GLU A 203 -20.71 14.52 -3.70
CA GLU A 203 -20.58 13.43 -4.67
C GLU A 203 -21.72 13.57 -5.68
N ASP A 204 -21.37 13.93 -6.91
CA ASP A 204 -22.33 14.16 -7.98
C ASP A 204 -22.28 13.07 -9.05
N PRO A 205 -23.42 12.71 -9.66
CA PRO A 205 -23.43 11.75 -10.75
C PRO A 205 -22.74 12.32 -11.99
N VAL A 206 -22.00 11.46 -12.70
CA VAL A 206 -21.29 11.85 -13.93
C VAL A 206 -21.96 11.22 -15.15
N THR A 207 -22.03 11.99 -16.22
CA THR A 207 -22.49 11.51 -17.52
C THR A 207 -21.32 11.42 -18.50
N HIS A 208 -21.38 10.46 -19.42
CA HIS A 208 -20.34 10.29 -20.42
C HIS A 208 -20.34 11.45 -21.41
N ALA A 209 -19.18 12.09 -21.60
CA ALA A 209 -19.01 13.12 -22.61
C ALA A 209 -19.11 12.50 -24.03
N GLY A 210 -20.08 12.94 -24.83
CA GLY A 210 -20.23 12.51 -26.22
C GLY A 210 -19.14 13.08 -27.14
N GLN A 211 -19.13 12.66 -28.40
CA GLN A 211 -18.23 13.21 -29.43
C GLN A 211 -18.72 14.54 -30.03
N GLU A 212 -19.89 15.01 -29.60
CA GLU A 212 -20.46 16.28 -30.05
C GLU A 212 -19.83 17.43 -29.26
N ALA A 213 -19.22 18.37 -29.97
CA ALA A 213 -18.66 19.59 -29.39
C ALA A 213 -19.78 20.61 -29.10
N ILE A 214 -20.55 20.37 -28.04
CA ILE A 214 -21.63 21.25 -27.60
C ILE A 214 -21.12 22.16 -26.48
N LEU A 215 -21.36 23.47 -26.60
CA LEU A 215 -21.18 24.41 -25.51
C LEU A 215 -22.43 24.37 -24.61
N SER A 216 -22.24 24.24 -23.29
CA SER A 216 -23.37 24.34 -22.36
C SER A 216 -23.98 25.75 -22.43
N PRO A 217 -25.31 25.88 -22.42
CA PRO A 217 -25.98 27.16 -22.29
C PRO A 217 -25.79 27.80 -20.89
N ASP A 218 -25.40 27.00 -19.89
CA ASP A 218 -25.19 27.46 -18.52
C ASP A 218 -23.71 27.87 -18.29
N PRO A 219 -23.45 28.83 -17.38
CA PRO A 219 -22.09 29.24 -17.04
C PRO A 219 -21.26 28.06 -16.51
N LEU A 220 -20.14 27.80 -17.18
CA LEU A 220 -19.18 26.80 -16.74
C LEU A 220 -18.44 27.27 -15.48
N MET A 221 -18.19 26.34 -14.57
CA MET A 221 -17.43 26.56 -13.35
C MET A 221 -16.14 25.73 -13.36
N GLY A 222 -15.05 26.32 -12.85
CA GLY A 222 -13.83 25.57 -12.61
C GLY A 222 -14.00 24.66 -11.39
N SER A 223 -13.73 23.37 -11.56
CA SER A 223 -13.78 22.39 -10.48
C SER A 223 -12.51 21.54 -10.45
N GLU A 224 -12.05 21.25 -9.26
CA GLU A 224 -11.06 20.21 -8.98
C GLU A 224 -11.71 19.11 -8.17
N GLY A 225 -11.36 17.85 -8.46
CA GLY A 225 -11.99 16.73 -7.78
C GLY A 225 -11.39 15.39 -8.16
N TRP A 226 -12.14 14.35 -7.83
CA TRP A 226 -11.79 12.96 -8.09
C TRP A 226 -12.94 12.27 -8.78
N LEU A 227 -12.62 11.57 -9.86
CA LEU A 227 -13.52 10.66 -10.51
C LEU A 227 -13.47 9.32 -9.77
N ARG A 228 -14.57 8.91 -9.14
CA ARG A 228 -14.68 7.64 -8.41
C ARG A 228 -15.37 6.59 -9.27
N LEU A 229 -14.79 5.40 -9.34
CA LEU A 229 -15.45 4.22 -9.91
C LEU A 229 -15.92 3.32 -8.76
N SER A 230 -17.23 3.28 -8.54
CA SER A 230 -17.84 2.38 -7.56
C SER A 230 -18.07 1.00 -8.19
N PRO A 231 -17.71 -0.09 -7.51
CA PRO A 231 -17.97 -1.44 -8.00
C PRO A 231 -19.49 -1.66 -8.15
N PRO A 232 -19.91 -2.54 -9.08
CA PRO A 232 -21.32 -2.86 -9.26
C PRO A 232 -21.89 -3.49 -7.98
N GLU A 233 -23.16 -3.23 -7.68
CA GLU A 233 -23.84 -3.91 -6.57
C GLU A 233 -23.78 -5.42 -6.77
N GLU A 234 -23.30 -6.13 -5.75
CA GLU A 234 -23.23 -7.58 -5.77
C GLU A 234 -24.66 -8.14 -5.67
N LYS A 235 -25.13 -8.79 -6.74
CA LYS A 235 -26.41 -9.50 -6.69
C LYS A 235 -26.30 -10.63 -5.66
N PRO A 236 -27.27 -10.77 -4.72
CA PRO A 236 -27.22 -11.85 -3.76
C PRO A 236 -27.12 -13.20 -4.48
N LYS A 237 -26.19 -14.05 -4.02
CA LYS A 237 -26.07 -15.42 -4.51
C LYS A 237 -27.40 -16.16 -4.26
N PRO A 238 -27.93 -16.90 -5.24
CA PRO A 238 -29.12 -17.72 -5.05
C PRO A 238 -28.91 -18.85 -4.03
#